data_AF-A0A327ZKQ5-F1
#
_entry.id   AF-A0A327ZKQ5-F1
#
_cell.length_a   1.000
_cell.length_b   1.000
_cell.length_c   1.000
_cell.angle_alpha   90.00
_cell.angle_beta   90.00
_cell.angle_gamma   90.00
#
_symmetry.space_group_name_H-M   'P 1'
#
loop_
_entity.id
_entity.type
_entity.pdbx_description
1 polymer ?
#
loop_
_entity_poly.entity_id
_entity_poly.type
_entity_poly.pdbx_seq_one_letter_code
_entity_poly.pdbx_strand_id
1 'polypeptide(L)'
;MNRTQNPTSSAADTTTEPTVTLADTLRGAARYLEVRGWHQGDYYAYNDRAFPGACVVGAIGMAAHGEVRFCPILDGPNVRDCNRAVAYLTGYLIDQGVIVADGDEWTTESINPSEWNDRDGQTPGNVIATLRAAADEYDWQHASDDDLKDYCDWHYTRTEEPCTREGFLAWRAAR
;
A
#
# COMPACT_ATOMS: atom_id res chain seq x y z
N MET A 1 -6.36 18.16 -56.24
CA MET A 1 -5.93 19.28 -55.37
C MET A 1 -6.31 18.90 -53.95
N ASN A 2 -5.35 18.43 -53.15
CA ASN A 2 -5.59 17.97 -51.78
C ASN A 2 -5.42 19.14 -50.80
N ARG A 3 -6.39 19.32 -49.90
CA ARG A 3 -6.34 20.31 -48.82
C ARG A 3 -5.76 19.63 -47.58
N THR A 4 -4.52 19.94 -47.25
CA THR A 4 -3.87 19.55 -46.00
C THR A 4 -4.50 20.37 -44.86
N GLN A 5 -5.05 19.71 -43.85
CA GLN A 5 -5.36 20.34 -42.56
C GLN A 5 -4.34 19.85 -41.53
N ASN A 6 -3.47 20.75 -41.07
CA ASN A 6 -2.70 20.53 -39.86
C ASN A 6 -3.65 20.61 -38.67
N PRO A 7 -3.67 19.64 -37.74
CA PRO A 7 -4.28 19.86 -36.44
C PRO A 7 -3.37 20.78 -35.62
N THR A 8 -3.90 21.94 -35.25
CA THR A 8 -3.32 22.84 -34.26
C THR A 8 -3.30 22.11 -32.92
N SER A 9 -2.10 21.82 -32.40
CA SER A 9 -1.92 21.34 -31.02
C SER A 9 -2.53 22.36 -30.05
N SER A 10 -3.64 22.00 -29.42
CA SER A 10 -4.05 22.65 -28.18
C SER A 10 -3.35 21.89 -27.06
N ALA A 11 -2.45 22.56 -26.35
CA ALA A 11 -1.81 22.01 -25.16
C ALA A 11 -2.92 21.69 -24.15
N ALA A 12 -3.17 20.40 -23.94
CA ALA A 12 -4.01 19.94 -22.87
C ALA A 12 -3.29 20.25 -21.56
N ASP A 13 -3.87 21.16 -20.80
CA ASP A 13 -3.57 21.39 -19.39
C ASP A 13 -4.06 20.16 -18.60
N THR A 14 -3.30 19.07 -18.64
CA THR A 14 -3.57 17.87 -17.84
C THR A 14 -3.09 18.11 -16.43
N THR A 15 -3.97 18.67 -15.60
CA THR A 15 -3.91 18.45 -14.15
C THR A 15 -4.28 16.99 -13.92
N THR A 16 -3.29 16.10 -13.98
CA THR A 16 -3.46 14.69 -13.66
C THR A 16 -3.66 14.59 -12.15
N GLU A 17 -4.87 14.25 -11.72
CA GLU A 17 -5.12 13.86 -10.32
C GLU A 17 -4.10 12.78 -9.93
N PRO A 18 -3.46 12.88 -8.75
CA PRO A 18 -2.47 11.91 -8.33
C PRO A 18 -3.11 10.52 -8.29
N THR A 19 -2.53 9.59 -9.05
CA THR A 19 -2.99 8.20 -9.04
C THR A 19 -2.60 7.58 -7.71
N VAL A 20 -3.58 7.15 -6.92
CA VAL A 20 -3.34 6.42 -5.67
C VAL A 20 -2.62 5.11 -5.98
N THR A 21 -1.43 4.93 -5.41
CA THR A 21 -0.62 3.73 -5.61
C THR A 21 -0.92 2.65 -4.57
N LEU A 22 -0.37 1.45 -4.76
CA LEU A 22 -0.44 0.40 -3.73
C LEU A 22 0.30 0.81 -2.46
N ALA A 23 1.46 1.48 -2.59
CA ALA A 23 2.20 2.01 -1.46
C ALA A 23 1.37 3.02 -0.66
N ASP A 24 0.63 3.92 -1.33
CA ASP A 24 -0.26 4.88 -0.67
C ASP A 24 -1.36 4.18 0.12
N THR A 25 -1.96 3.14 -0.46
CA THR A 25 -3.01 2.35 0.20
C THR A 25 -2.47 1.63 1.44
N LEU A 26 -1.29 1.01 1.35
CA LEU A 26 -0.66 0.31 2.48
C LEU A 26 -0.22 1.27 3.59
N ARG A 27 0.34 2.43 3.25
CA ARG A 27 0.66 3.49 4.23
C ARG A 27 -0.61 4.06 4.87
N GLY A 28 -1.67 4.24 4.08
CA GLY A 28 -2.99 4.64 4.56
C GLY A 28 -3.56 3.62 5.56
N ALA A 29 -3.44 2.33 5.27
CA ALA A 29 -3.85 1.25 6.18
C ALA A 29 -3.02 1.26 7.47
N ALA A 30 -1.69 1.40 7.38
CA ALA A 30 -0.82 1.52 8.55
C ALA A 30 -1.24 2.72 9.42
N ARG A 31 -1.49 3.87 8.79
CA ARG A 31 -1.98 5.08 9.46
C ARG A 31 -3.35 4.88 10.11
N TYR A 32 -4.25 4.15 9.44
CA TYR A 32 -5.55 3.82 10.00
C TYR A 32 -5.42 3.02 11.30
N LEU A 33 -4.59 1.98 11.30
CA LEU A 33 -4.35 1.14 12.49
C LEU A 33 -3.73 1.95 13.63
N GLU A 34 -2.81 2.87 13.35
CA GLU A 34 -2.22 3.76 14.37
C GLU A 34 -3.27 4.67 15.02
N VAL A 35 -4.20 5.21 14.24
CA VAL A 35 -5.15 6.23 14.70
C VAL A 35 -6.43 5.63 15.26
N ARG A 36 -6.91 4.52 14.69
CA ARG A 36 -8.22 3.91 15.01
C ARG A 36 -8.10 2.63 15.81
N GLY A 37 -6.91 2.03 15.84
CA GLY A 37 -6.61 0.81 16.56
C GLY A 37 -6.61 -0.43 15.66
N TRP A 38 -5.88 -1.43 16.14
CA TRP A 38 -5.76 -2.75 15.53
C TRP A 38 -6.61 -3.78 16.27
N HIS A 39 -7.12 -4.75 15.54
CA HIS A 39 -8.00 -5.81 16.03
C HIS A 39 -7.72 -7.14 15.31
N GLN A 40 -8.12 -8.26 15.93
CA GLN A 40 -8.00 -9.63 15.42
C GLN A 40 -9.37 -10.28 15.28
N GLY A 41 -9.52 -11.18 14.30
CA GLY A 41 -10.73 -11.96 14.07
C GLY A 41 -11.63 -11.35 12.99
N ASP A 42 -12.26 -10.22 13.29
CA ASP A 42 -13.15 -9.53 12.35
C ASP A 42 -12.43 -8.42 11.58
N TYR A 43 -12.95 -8.06 10.40
CA TYR A 43 -12.42 -6.92 9.63
C TYR A 43 -12.48 -5.61 10.43
N TYR A 44 -13.53 -5.45 11.23
CA TYR A 44 -13.77 -4.28 12.06
C TYR A 44 -14.27 -4.70 13.43
N ALA A 45 -13.73 -4.10 14.47
CA ALA A 45 -14.18 -4.33 15.83
C ALA A 45 -15.64 -3.90 15.98
N TYR A 46 -16.45 -4.76 16.59
CA TYR A 46 -17.87 -4.48 16.86
C TYR A 46 -18.01 -3.39 17.94
N ASN A 47 -18.23 -2.15 17.51
CA ASN A 47 -18.50 -1.01 18.40
C ASN A 47 -19.24 0.11 17.64
N ASP A 48 -19.80 1.06 18.39
CA ASP A 48 -20.61 2.16 17.84
C ASP A 48 -19.79 3.31 17.22
N ARG A 49 -18.50 3.10 16.89
CA ARG A 49 -17.67 4.14 16.30
C ARG A 49 -17.83 4.14 14.78
N ALA A 50 -17.94 5.33 14.20
CA ALA A 50 -17.95 5.50 12.74
C ALA A 50 -16.67 4.98 12.06
N PHE A 51 -15.55 4.97 12.77
CA PHE A 51 -14.26 4.44 12.32
C PHE A 51 -13.71 3.47 13.40
N PRO A 52 -14.19 2.21 13.41
CA PRO A 52 -13.80 1.22 14.40
C PRO A 52 -12.36 0.73 14.18
N GLY A 53 -11.73 0.16 15.21
CA GLY A 53 -10.47 -0.56 15.01
C GLY A 53 -10.65 -1.69 13.98
N ALA A 54 -9.58 -2.04 13.28
CA ALA A 54 -9.66 -3.01 12.17
C ALA A 54 -8.54 -4.03 12.22
N CYS A 55 -8.76 -5.18 11.56
CA CYS A 55 -7.66 -6.06 11.18
C CYS A 55 -6.90 -5.48 9.97
N VAL A 56 -5.81 -6.13 9.55
CA VAL A 56 -5.01 -5.67 8.41
C VAL A 56 -5.83 -5.50 7.12
N VAL A 57 -6.70 -6.45 6.78
CA VAL A 57 -7.52 -6.38 5.56
C VAL A 57 -8.62 -5.32 5.69
N GLY A 58 -9.21 -5.16 6.87
CA GLY A 58 -10.15 -4.08 7.14
C GLY A 58 -9.51 -2.70 7.01
N ALA A 59 -8.28 -2.53 7.50
CA ALA A 59 -7.53 -1.29 7.37
C ALA A 59 -7.17 -0.96 5.91
N ILE A 60 -6.79 -1.98 5.11
CA ILE A 60 -6.60 -1.83 3.66
C ILE A 60 -7.92 -1.43 3.00
N GLY A 61 -9.03 -2.05 3.39
CA GLY A 61 -10.38 -1.66 2.96
C GLY A 61 -10.68 -0.20 3.25
N MET A 62 -10.43 0.28 4.47
CA MET A 62 -10.63 1.69 4.82
C MET A 62 -9.77 2.63 3.98
N ALA A 63 -8.51 2.28 3.74
CA ALA A 63 -7.61 3.09 2.93
C ALA A 63 -8.03 3.15 1.47
N ALA A 64 -8.54 2.04 0.92
CA ALA A 64 -8.98 1.97 -0.46
C ALA A 64 -10.36 2.62 -0.67
N HIS A 65 -11.35 2.30 0.17
CA HIS A 65 -12.74 2.72 -0.03
C HIS A 65 -13.07 4.07 0.61
N GLY A 66 -12.35 4.47 1.67
CA GLY A 66 -12.68 5.65 2.47
C GLY A 66 -13.85 5.46 3.43
N GLU A 67 -14.41 4.24 3.54
CA GLU A 67 -15.57 3.93 4.38
C GLU A 67 -15.54 2.48 4.89
N VAL A 68 -16.26 2.22 5.99
CA VAL A 68 -16.40 0.87 6.56
C VAL A 68 -17.27 0.02 5.65
N ARG A 69 -16.75 -1.13 5.24
CA ARG A 69 -17.46 -2.11 4.39
C ARG A 69 -17.49 -3.47 5.07
N PHE A 70 -18.63 -4.15 5.05
CA PHE A 70 -18.74 -5.47 5.71
C PHE A 70 -17.71 -6.48 5.16
N CYS A 71 -17.48 -6.48 3.84
CA CYS A 71 -16.44 -7.29 3.22
C CYS A 71 -15.70 -6.46 2.14
N PRO A 72 -14.63 -5.74 2.51
CA PRO A 72 -13.98 -4.77 1.62
C PRO A 72 -13.34 -5.41 0.37
N ILE A 73 -13.08 -6.72 0.39
CA ILE A 73 -12.51 -7.43 -0.76
C ILE A 73 -13.57 -7.87 -1.79
N LEU A 74 -14.86 -7.83 -1.45
CA LEU A 74 -15.95 -8.30 -2.34
C LEU A 74 -16.72 -7.16 -3.02
N ASP A 75 -16.85 -6.01 -2.38
CA ASP A 75 -17.64 -4.89 -2.91
C ASP A 75 -17.07 -3.50 -2.61
N GLY A 76 -17.67 -2.47 -3.22
CA GLY A 76 -17.34 -1.06 -3.01
C GLY A 76 -16.66 -0.38 -4.20
N PRO A 77 -16.56 0.96 -4.18
CA PRO A 77 -16.12 1.76 -5.33
C PRO A 77 -14.69 1.45 -5.78
N ASN A 78 -13.81 1.11 -4.83
CA ASN A 78 -12.38 0.87 -5.05
C ASN A 78 -11.98 -0.58 -4.72
N VAL A 79 -12.90 -1.54 -4.92
CA VAL A 79 -12.67 -2.98 -4.62
C VAL A 79 -11.46 -3.54 -5.38
N ARG A 80 -11.19 -3.02 -6.58
CA ARG A 80 -10.02 -3.40 -7.37
C ARG A 80 -8.73 -3.01 -6.68
N ASP A 81 -8.64 -1.80 -6.13
CA ASP A 81 -7.43 -1.30 -5.50
C ASP A 81 -7.23 -1.96 -4.12
N CYS A 82 -8.32 -2.19 -3.38
CA CYS A 82 -8.31 -3.01 -2.17
C CYS A 82 -7.73 -4.40 -2.45
N ASN A 83 -8.26 -5.12 -3.45
CA ASN A 83 -7.77 -6.46 -3.78
C ASN A 83 -6.32 -6.46 -4.25
N ARG A 84 -5.88 -5.46 -5.03
CA ARG A 84 -4.47 -5.36 -5.45
C ARG A 84 -3.54 -5.09 -4.28
N ALA A 85 -3.95 -4.26 -3.32
CA ALA A 85 -3.16 -4.00 -2.12
C ALA A 85 -3.08 -5.24 -1.22
N VAL A 86 -4.18 -5.96 -1.03
CA VAL A 86 -4.19 -7.25 -0.30
C VAL A 86 -3.31 -8.27 -1.01
N ALA A 87 -3.44 -8.44 -2.33
CA ALA A 87 -2.63 -9.38 -3.09
C ALA A 87 -1.13 -9.04 -3.04
N TYR A 88 -0.79 -7.75 -3.10
CA TYR A 88 0.61 -7.33 -2.96
C TYR A 88 1.15 -7.61 -1.56
N LEU A 89 0.38 -7.32 -0.50
CA LEU A 89 0.78 -7.67 0.86
C LEU A 89 0.96 -9.18 1.02
N THR A 90 0.07 -10.00 0.44
CA THR A 90 0.22 -11.46 0.41
C THR A 90 1.55 -11.87 -0.21
N GLY A 91 1.88 -11.36 -1.41
CA GLY A 91 3.15 -11.63 -2.07
C GLY A 91 4.35 -11.22 -1.22
N TYR A 92 4.30 -10.02 -0.63
CA TYR A 92 5.35 -9.54 0.26
C TYR A 92 5.55 -10.47 1.47
N LEU A 93 4.47 -10.89 2.13
CA LEU A 93 4.55 -11.80 3.27
C LEU A 93 5.11 -13.18 2.88
N ILE A 94 4.81 -13.67 1.67
CA ILE A 94 5.39 -14.91 1.12
C ILE A 94 6.88 -14.74 0.89
N ASP A 95 7.30 -13.64 0.25
CA ASP A 95 8.71 -13.36 -0.05
C ASP A 95 9.55 -13.20 1.23
N GLN A 96 8.93 -12.71 2.32
CA GLN A 96 9.56 -12.65 3.65
C GLN A 96 9.54 -14.00 4.41
N GLY A 97 8.94 -15.05 3.85
CA GLY A 97 8.77 -16.34 4.53
C GLY A 97 7.87 -16.26 5.76
N VAL A 98 7.00 -15.24 5.83
CA VAL A 98 6.10 -15.02 6.96
C VAL A 98 4.83 -15.84 6.80
N ILE A 99 4.33 -16.02 5.57
CA ILE A 99 3.20 -16.89 5.23
C ILE A 99 3.61 -17.83 4.08
N VAL A 100 2.84 -18.90 3.85
CA VAL A 100 3.07 -19.81 2.71
C VAL A 100 2.10 -19.54 1.56
N ALA A 101 2.58 -19.76 0.35
CA ALA A 101 1.80 -19.52 -0.87
C ALA A 101 0.64 -20.52 -1.04
N ASP A 102 0.86 -21.78 -0.66
CA ASP A 102 -0.10 -22.87 -0.74
C ASP A 102 0.00 -23.69 0.55
N GLY A 103 -0.96 -23.49 1.45
CA GLY A 103 -1.13 -24.38 2.60
C GLY A 103 -1.90 -25.63 2.18
N ASP A 104 -1.41 -26.81 2.57
CA ASP A 104 -2.25 -28.00 2.57
C ASP A 104 -3.17 -28.00 3.81
N GLU A 105 -4.10 -28.94 3.89
CA GLU A 105 -5.03 -29.07 5.03
C GLU A 105 -4.33 -29.35 6.38
N TRP A 106 -3.02 -29.63 6.36
CA TRP A 106 -2.19 -29.93 7.52
C TRP A 106 -1.28 -28.78 7.92
N THR A 107 -1.20 -27.70 7.12
CA THR A 107 -0.38 -26.55 7.48
C THR A 107 -0.97 -25.84 8.69
N THR A 108 -0.10 -25.50 9.63
CA THR A 108 -0.43 -24.61 10.75
C THR A 108 0.07 -23.19 10.50
N GLU A 109 0.77 -22.98 9.38
CA GLU A 109 1.26 -21.67 8.97
C GLU A 109 0.14 -20.91 8.27
N SER A 110 -0.01 -19.63 8.59
CA SER A 110 -0.99 -18.79 7.88
C SER A 110 -0.72 -18.75 6.38
N ILE A 111 -1.80 -18.71 5.60
CA ILE A 111 -1.75 -18.69 4.13
C ILE A 111 -2.17 -17.34 3.54
N ASN A 112 -2.69 -16.43 4.37
CA ASN A 112 -3.16 -15.11 3.93
C ASN A 112 -2.96 -14.02 5.01
N PRO A 113 -3.09 -12.73 4.64
CA PRO A 113 -2.91 -11.62 5.58
C PRO A 113 -3.87 -11.62 6.77
N SER A 114 -5.10 -12.10 6.63
CA SER A 114 -6.06 -12.17 7.75
C SER A 114 -5.59 -13.16 8.81
N GLU A 115 -5.22 -14.37 8.40
CA GLU A 115 -4.70 -15.38 9.33
C GLU A 115 -3.38 -14.95 9.96
N TRP A 116 -2.49 -14.30 9.19
CA TRP A 116 -1.26 -13.74 9.74
C TRP A 116 -1.52 -12.64 10.77
N ASN A 117 -2.54 -11.79 10.53
CA ASN A 117 -2.99 -10.79 11.49
C ASN A 117 -3.51 -11.43 12.79
N ASP A 118 -4.16 -12.59 12.68
CA ASP A 118 -4.82 -13.25 13.80
C ASP A 118 -3.92 -14.27 14.54
N ARG A 119 -2.64 -14.35 14.16
CA ARG A 119 -1.67 -15.22 14.85
C ARG A 119 -1.52 -14.87 16.34
N ASP A 120 -1.30 -15.90 17.14
CA ASP A 120 -0.90 -15.75 18.54
C ASP A 120 0.40 -14.96 18.65
N GLY A 121 0.42 -13.98 19.55
CA GLY A 121 1.58 -13.10 19.75
C GLY A 121 1.76 -12.02 18.67
N GLN A 122 0.85 -11.94 17.69
CA GLN A 122 0.82 -10.80 16.77
C GLN A 122 0.59 -9.49 17.54
N THR A 123 1.19 -8.40 17.05
CA THR A 123 1.06 -7.08 17.69
C THR A 123 0.68 -6.00 16.68
N PRO A 124 0.01 -4.92 17.11
CA PRO A 124 -0.24 -3.76 16.27
C PRO A 124 1.06 -3.21 15.64
N GLY A 125 2.13 -3.13 16.44
CA GLY A 125 3.42 -2.61 16.01
C GLY A 125 4.03 -3.41 14.87
N ASN A 126 3.98 -4.74 14.95
CA ASN A 126 4.46 -5.61 13.87
C ASN A 126 3.61 -5.42 12.60
N VAL A 127 2.27 -5.43 12.73
CA VAL A 127 1.38 -5.26 11.56
C VAL A 127 1.59 -3.92 10.86
N ILE A 128 1.67 -2.84 11.63
CA ILE A 128 1.93 -1.48 11.13
C ILE A 128 3.31 -1.40 10.46
N ALA A 129 4.35 -1.98 11.07
CA ALA A 129 5.69 -1.99 10.51
C ALA A 129 5.75 -2.78 9.19
N THR A 130 5.10 -3.93 9.12
CA THR A 130 5.02 -4.75 7.90
C THR A 130 4.30 -4.02 6.77
N LEU A 131 3.17 -3.35 7.04
CA LEU A 131 2.47 -2.55 6.02
C LEU A 131 3.36 -1.44 5.45
N ARG A 132 4.13 -0.76 6.31
CA ARG A 132 5.09 0.28 5.87
C ARG A 132 6.23 -0.32 5.06
N ALA A 133 6.82 -1.42 5.53
CA ALA A 133 7.91 -2.08 4.82
C ALA A 133 7.47 -2.61 3.44
N ALA A 134 6.25 -3.15 3.33
CA ALA A 134 5.67 -3.53 2.05
C ALA A 134 5.45 -2.31 1.14
N ALA A 135 4.96 -1.18 1.67
CA ALA A 135 4.82 0.05 0.89
C ALA A 135 6.17 0.59 0.38
N ASP A 136 7.20 0.57 1.23
CA ASP A 136 8.54 1.01 0.87
C ASP A 136 9.17 0.09 -0.18
N GLU A 137 8.96 -1.22 -0.06
CA GLU A 137 9.40 -2.18 -1.08
C GLU A 137 8.70 -1.96 -2.42
N TYR A 138 7.40 -1.65 -2.41
CA TYR A 138 6.67 -1.32 -3.62
C TYR A 138 7.27 -0.10 -4.32
N ASP A 139 7.49 0.99 -3.57
CA ASP A 139 8.06 2.21 -4.10
C ASP A 139 9.47 2.01 -4.65
N TRP A 140 10.29 1.19 -3.99
CA TRP A 140 11.62 0.85 -4.48
C TRP A 140 11.56 0.08 -5.81
N GLN A 141 10.73 -0.96 -5.89
CA GLN A 141 10.58 -1.80 -7.09
C GLN A 141 9.94 -1.07 -8.28
N HIS A 142 9.18 0.00 -8.01
CA HIS A 142 8.45 0.77 -9.02
C HIS A 142 8.98 2.20 -9.19
N ALA A 143 10.18 2.48 -8.66
CA ALA A 143 10.88 3.73 -8.95
C ALA A 143 11.27 3.75 -10.43
N SER A 144 10.93 4.83 -11.13
CA SER A 144 11.43 5.06 -12.48
C SER A 144 12.89 5.51 -12.45
N ASP A 145 13.61 5.36 -13.56
CA ASP A 145 14.96 5.90 -13.72
C ASP A 145 14.99 7.42 -13.47
N ASP A 146 13.91 8.11 -13.85
CA ASP A 146 13.75 9.56 -13.61
C ASP A 146 13.56 9.84 -12.11
N ASP A 147 12.77 9.06 -11.38
CA ASP A 147 12.63 9.20 -9.92
C ASP A 147 13.98 9.03 -9.20
N LEU A 148 14.74 8.01 -9.60
CA LEU A 148 16.05 7.71 -9.01
C LEU A 148 17.06 8.81 -9.35
N LYS A 149 17.04 9.31 -10.58
CA LYS A 149 17.89 10.42 -11.01
C LYS A 149 17.55 11.71 -10.26
N ASP A 150 16.27 12.07 -10.18
CA ASP A 150 15.81 13.27 -9.47
C ASP A 150 16.20 13.23 -8.00
N TYR A 151 16.05 12.08 -7.34
CA TYR A 151 16.53 11.87 -5.99
C TYR A 151 18.05 12.02 -5.91
N CYS A 152 18.80 11.37 -6.80
CA CYS A 152 20.26 11.43 -6.80
C CYS A 152 20.80 12.85 -7.00
N ASP A 153 20.25 13.59 -7.96
CA ASP A 153 20.59 14.97 -8.21
C ASP A 153 20.25 15.84 -6.98
N TRP A 154 19.07 15.63 -6.38
CA TRP A 154 18.66 16.31 -5.15
C TRP A 154 19.57 16.00 -3.95
N HIS A 155 20.01 14.75 -3.80
CA HIS A 155 20.81 14.27 -2.67
C HIS A 155 22.26 14.73 -2.81
N TYR A 156 22.89 14.43 -3.95
CA TYR A 156 24.29 14.74 -4.20
C TYR A 156 24.58 16.25 -4.10
N THR A 157 23.67 17.10 -4.59
CA THR A 157 23.80 18.56 -4.48
C THR A 157 23.76 19.10 -3.04
N ARG A 158 23.32 18.29 -2.07
CA ARG A 158 23.19 18.68 -0.66
C ARG A 158 24.22 18.03 0.26
N THR A 159 24.60 16.79 -0.03
CA THR A 159 25.41 15.98 0.89
C THR A 159 26.79 15.65 0.33
N GLU A 160 26.98 15.71 -1.00
CA GLU A 160 28.13 15.12 -1.70
C GLU A 160 28.31 13.61 -1.43
N GLU A 161 27.30 12.94 -0.87
CA GLU A 161 27.31 11.52 -0.54
C GLU A 161 26.67 10.67 -1.67
N PRO A 162 27.02 9.38 -1.77
CA PRO A 162 26.36 8.47 -2.70
C PRO A 162 24.88 8.27 -2.37
N CYS A 163 24.04 8.16 -3.40
CA CYS A 163 22.63 7.84 -3.23
C CYS A 163 22.45 6.44 -2.61
N THR A 164 21.57 6.34 -1.61
CA THR A 164 21.17 5.08 -0.99
C THR A 164 19.69 4.78 -1.19
N ARG A 165 19.29 3.50 -1.07
CA ARG A 165 17.88 3.07 -1.06
C ARG A 165 17.12 3.75 0.08
N GLU A 166 17.71 3.76 1.26
CA GLU A 166 17.11 4.35 2.46
C GLU A 166 16.87 5.85 2.27
N GLY A 167 17.83 6.56 1.67
CA GLY A 167 17.66 7.97 1.36
C GLY A 167 16.61 8.23 0.27
N PHE A 168 16.48 7.33 -0.72
CA PHE A 168 15.43 7.43 -1.74
C PHE A 168 14.04 7.31 -1.11
N LEU A 169 13.85 6.31 -0.25
CA LEU A 169 12.57 6.08 0.43
C LEU A 169 12.22 7.24 1.36
N ALA A 170 13.19 7.78 2.10
CA ALA A 170 13.00 8.96 2.94
C ALA A 170 12.65 10.20 2.11
N TRP A 171 13.31 10.39 0.97
CA TRP A 171 13.02 11.48 0.04
C TRP A 171 11.61 11.36 -0.54
N ARG A 172 11.19 10.17 -0.94
CA ARG A 172 9.86 9.92 -1.50
C ARG A 172 8.75 10.13 -0.48
N ALA A 173 8.95 9.69 0.77
CA ALA A 173 7.99 9.88 1.85
C ALA A 173 7.82 11.35 2.31
N ALA A 174 8.74 12.24 1.93
CA ALA A 174 8.71 13.66 2.30
C ALA A 174 8.02 14.55 1.26
N ARG A 175 7.59 14.00 0.12
CA ARG A 175 6.89 14.71 -0.97
C ARG A 175 5.38 14.54 -0.84
#